data_AF-A0A8T4SNB1-F1
#
_entry.id   AF-A0A8T4SNB1-F1
#
_cell.length_a   1.000
_cell.length_b   1.000
_cell.length_c   1.000
_cell.angle_alpha   90.00
_cell.angle_beta   90.00
_cell.angle_gamma   90.00
#
_symmetry.space_group_name_H-M   'P 1'
#
loop_
_entity.id
_entity.type
_entity.pdbx_description
1 polymer ?
#
loop_
_entity_poly.entity_id
_entity_poly.type
_entity_poly.pdbx_seq_one_letter_code
_entity_poly.pdbx_strand_id
1 'polypeptide(L)'
;MAHQKDLEERVNSSLIEYKQQNSKLRNYLVNTTASWLYWTPIMTATECISGLELDEVINSRLTSLVIGAVVAHPHGLFRKYWSDALNITPQSRQFSKYIADTTATWCFQIPLYSLQLYCSGTSFKEGLTAFGIGLAASAILGRPYGIFQDSWRKLWGTKPVF
;
A
#
# COMPACT_ATOMS: atom_id res chain seq x y z
N MET A 1 -23.11 23.37 -38.27
CA MET A 1 -23.75 22.47 -37.28
C MET A 1 -22.98 21.17 -37.06
N ALA A 2 -22.65 20.38 -38.10
CA ALA A 2 -21.90 19.13 -37.91
C ALA A 2 -20.49 19.32 -37.28
N HIS A 3 -19.74 20.34 -37.72
CA HIS A 3 -18.40 20.65 -37.19
C HIS A 3 -18.40 21.08 -35.71
N GLN A 4 -19.43 21.81 -35.27
CA GLN A 4 -19.54 22.26 -33.87
C GLN A 4 -19.83 21.09 -32.93
N LYS A 5 -20.66 20.13 -33.37
CA LYS A 5 -20.98 18.92 -32.62
C LYS A 5 -19.77 17.99 -32.46
N ASP A 6 -18.96 17.86 -33.52
CA ASP A 6 -17.69 17.11 -33.48
C ASP A 6 -16.68 17.73 -32.49
N LEU A 7 -16.56 19.07 -32.50
CA LEU A 7 -15.69 19.78 -31.55
C LEU A 7 -16.15 19.59 -30.10
N GLU A 8 -17.45 19.70 -29.83
CA GLU A 8 -18.01 19.48 -28.49
C GLU A 8 -17.74 18.05 -27.99
N GLU A 9 -17.88 17.04 -28.85
CA GLU A 9 -17.63 15.64 -28.51
C GLU A 9 -16.14 15.37 -28.21
N ARG A 10 -15.23 15.95 -29.00
CA ARG A 10 -13.77 15.86 -28.78
C ARG A 10 -13.35 16.55 -27.48
N VAL A 11 -13.89 17.73 -27.20
CA VAL A 11 -13.64 18.45 -25.94
C VAL A 11 -14.17 17.63 -24.75
N ASN A 12 -15.39 17.09 -24.84
CA ASN A 12 -15.94 16.30 -23.74
C ASN A 12 -15.13 15.01 -23.49
N SER A 13 -14.69 14.34 -24.56
CA SER A 13 -13.85 13.13 -24.48
C SER A 13 -12.50 13.42 -23.80
N SER A 14 -11.80 14.48 -24.23
CA SER A 14 -10.54 14.89 -23.60
C SER A 14 -10.70 15.34 -22.14
N LEU A 15 -11.81 15.99 -21.79
CA LEU A 15 -12.13 16.35 -20.40
C LEU A 15 -12.37 15.10 -19.53
N ILE A 16 -13.02 14.07 -20.08
CA ILE A 16 -13.23 12.80 -19.37
C ILE A 16 -11.88 12.10 -19.14
N GLU A 17 -11.03 11.99 -20.16
CA GLU A 17 -9.70 11.40 -20.05
C GLU A 17 -8.84 12.16 -19.03
N TYR A 18 -8.82 13.49 -19.09
CA TYR A 18 -8.10 14.33 -18.12
C TYR A 18 -8.59 14.10 -16.69
N LYS A 19 -9.91 14.10 -16.45
CA LYS A 19 -10.49 13.84 -15.12
C LYS A 19 -10.14 12.44 -14.62
N GLN A 20 -10.19 11.44 -15.50
CA GLN A 20 -9.81 10.07 -15.16
C GLN A 20 -8.32 9.96 -14.81
N GLN A 21 -7.43 10.53 -15.64
CA GLN A 21 -5.99 10.51 -15.39
C GLN A 21 -5.63 11.24 -14.09
N ASN A 22 -6.20 12.42 -13.86
CA ASN A 22 -6.01 13.17 -12.62
C ASN A 22 -6.48 12.35 -11.41
N SER A 23 -7.63 11.67 -11.51
CA SER A 23 -8.11 10.79 -10.44
C SER A 23 -7.18 9.61 -10.16
N LYS A 24 -6.59 8.99 -11.20
CA LYS A 24 -5.62 7.89 -11.07
C LYS A 24 -4.34 8.37 -10.40
N LEU A 25 -3.77 9.50 -10.86
CA LEU A 25 -2.58 10.09 -10.26
C LEU A 25 -2.83 10.48 -8.80
N ARG A 26 -3.96 11.11 -8.49
CA ARG A 26 -4.35 11.44 -7.12
C ARG A 26 -4.41 10.20 -6.24
N ASN A 27 -5.08 9.12 -6.69
CA ASN A 27 -5.14 7.87 -5.93
C ASN A 27 -3.77 7.21 -5.76
N TYR A 28 -2.88 7.33 -6.75
CA TYR A 28 -1.49 6.89 -6.66
C TYR A 28 -0.73 7.64 -5.58
N LEU A 29 -0.75 8.97 -5.62
CA LEU A 29 -0.06 9.82 -4.66
C LEU A 29 -0.61 9.63 -3.24
N VAL A 30 -1.93 9.56 -3.08
CA VAL A 30 -2.57 9.32 -1.77
C VAL A 30 -2.17 7.96 -1.20
N ASN A 31 -2.16 6.89 -2.00
CA ASN A 31 -1.75 5.57 -1.52
C ASN A 31 -0.26 5.53 -1.17
N THR A 32 0.60 6.14 -1.99
CA THR A 32 2.05 6.16 -1.80
C THR A 32 2.44 6.97 -0.56
N THR A 33 1.91 8.17 -0.42
CA THR A 33 2.16 9.02 0.76
C THR A 33 1.62 8.39 2.03
N ALA A 34 0.44 7.74 2.01
CA ALA A 34 -0.05 6.98 3.15
C ALA A 34 0.93 5.86 3.57
N SER A 35 1.44 5.10 2.61
CA SER A 35 2.41 4.03 2.85
C SER A 35 3.69 4.57 3.49
N TRP A 36 4.26 5.61 2.91
CA TRP A 36 5.50 6.22 3.42
C TRP A 36 5.34 6.80 4.82
N LEU A 37 4.28 7.58 5.07
CA LEU A 37 4.05 8.20 6.38
C LEU A 37 3.80 7.17 7.48
N TYR A 38 3.19 6.04 7.13
CA TYR A 38 2.92 4.98 8.10
C TYR A 38 4.16 4.12 8.38
N TRP A 39 4.78 3.57 7.34
CA TRP A 39 5.83 2.55 7.51
C TRP A 39 7.20 3.14 7.84
N THR A 40 7.53 4.33 7.33
CA THR A 40 8.87 4.92 7.54
C THR A 40 9.22 5.09 9.01
N PRO A 41 8.42 5.75 9.87
CA PRO A 41 8.79 5.93 11.27
C PRO A 41 8.84 4.61 12.04
N ILE A 42 7.91 3.68 11.78
CA ILE A 42 7.86 2.37 12.44
C ILE A 42 9.12 1.55 12.13
N MET A 43 9.48 1.47 10.85
CA MET A 43 10.63 0.70 10.42
C MET A 43 11.95 1.36 10.83
N THR A 44 12.06 2.68 10.72
CA THR A 44 13.24 3.42 11.20
C THR A 44 13.47 3.16 12.69
N ALA A 45 12.41 3.23 13.51
CA ALA A 45 12.52 2.95 14.94
C ALA A 45 12.96 1.50 15.20
N THR A 46 12.40 0.54 14.45
CA THR A 46 12.75 -0.88 14.57
C THR A 46 14.21 -1.14 14.21
N GLU A 47 14.71 -0.51 13.15
CA GLU A 47 16.11 -0.64 12.70
C GLU A 47 17.08 -0.01 13.71
N CYS A 48 16.77 1.18 14.24
CA CYS A 48 17.57 1.80 15.29
C CYS A 48 17.62 0.95 16.57
N ILE A 49 16.48 0.36 16.98
CA ILE A 49 16.42 -0.55 18.15
C ILE A 49 17.21 -1.83 17.90
N SER A 50 17.27 -2.29 16.64
CA SER A 50 18.05 -3.47 16.24
C SER A 50 19.56 -3.21 16.20
N GLY A 51 19.99 -1.96 16.40
CA GLY A 51 21.40 -1.58 16.45
C GLY A 51 22.05 -1.33 15.08
N LEU A 52 21.27 -1.11 14.01
CA LEU A 52 21.81 -0.75 12.69
C LEU A 52 22.49 0.62 12.75
N GLU A 53 23.59 0.79 12.00
CA GLU A 53 24.24 2.08 11.86
C GLU A 53 23.35 3.06 11.08
N LEU A 54 23.52 4.36 11.36
CA LEU A 54 22.67 5.42 10.78
C LEU A 54 22.70 5.42 9.24
N ASP A 55 23.85 5.15 8.64
CA ASP A 55 24.01 5.04 7.18
C ASP A 55 23.28 3.82 6.61
N GLU A 56 23.28 2.70 7.33
CA GLU A 56 22.53 1.49 6.95
C GLU A 56 21.02 1.73 7.03
N VAL A 57 20.56 2.40 8.10
CA VAL A 57 19.16 2.81 8.25
C VAL A 57 18.72 3.69 7.08
N ILE A 58 19.51 4.72 6.74
CA ILE A 58 19.19 5.62 5.63
C ILE A 58 19.10 4.85 4.31
N ASN A 59 20.09 3.99 4.01
CA ASN A 59 20.10 3.20 2.79
C ASN A 59 18.91 2.23 2.70
N SER A 60 18.57 1.57 3.81
CA SER A 60 17.41 0.70 3.93
C SER A 60 16.09 1.46 3.70
N ARG A 61 15.95 2.66 4.30
CA ARG A 61 14.76 3.50 4.14
C ARG A 61 14.62 4.04 2.73
N LEU A 62 15.70 4.51 2.09
CA LEU A 62 15.67 4.96 0.70
C LEU A 62 15.22 3.84 -0.25
N THR A 63 15.78 2.64 -0.09
CA THR A 63 15.38 1.46 -0.85
C THR A 63 13.89 1.13 -0.63
N SER A 64 13.45 1.17 0.63
CA SER A 64 12.06 0.93 1.00
C SER A 64 11.09 1.97 0.45
N LEU A 65 11.50 3.25 0.35
CA LEU A 65 10.67 4.31 -0.25
C LEU A 65 10.44 4.06 -1.73
N VAL A 66 11.48 3.65 -2.47
CA VAL A 66 11.38 3.32 -3.90
C VAL A 66 10.46 2.12 -4.11
N ILE A 67 10.69 1.02 -3.39
CA ILE A 67 9.83 -0.17 -3.46
C ILE A 67 8.39 0.20 -3.05
N GLY A 68 8.24 0.98 -1.98
CA GLY A 68 6.96 1.45 -1.48
C GLY A 68 6.18 2.26 -2.51
N ALA A 69 6.85 3.10 -3.31
CA ALA A 69 6.21 3.85 -4.39
C ALA A 69 5.66 2.97 -5.51
N VAL A 70 6.31 1.83 -5.78
CA VAL A 70 5.85 0.86 -6.77
C VAL A 70 4.67 0.05 -6.23
N VAL A 71 4.74 -0.37 -4.97
CA VAL A 71 3.82 -1.34 -4.37
C VAL A 71 2.57 -0.70 -3.76
N ALA A 72 2.66 0.52 -3.21
CA ALA A 72 1.61 1.09 -2.39
C ALA A 72 0.27 1.25 -3.12
N HIS A 73 0.31 1.69 -4.38
CA HIS A 73 -0.91 1.86 -5.15
C HIS A 73 -1.55 0.53 -5.58
N PRO A 74 -0.81 -0.44 -6.17
CA PRO A 74 -1.30 -1.80 -6.39
C PRO A 74 -1.87 -2.46 -5.13
N HIS A 75 -1.17 -2.36 -4.00
CA HIS A 75 -1.66 -2.87 -2.72
C HIS A 75 -2.99 -2.21 -2.32
N GLY A 76 -3.08 -0.89 -2.46
CA GLY A 76 -4.30 -0.15 -2.15
C GLY A 76 -5.51 -0.53 -3.01
N LEU A 77 -5.30 -0.88 -4.29
CA LEU A 77 -6.33 -1.40 -5.19
C LEU A 77 -6.69 -2.85 -4.85
N PHE A 78 -5.69 -3.69 -4.61
CA PHE A 78 -5.89 -5.08 -4.24
C PHE A 78 -6.64 -5.21 -2.92
N ARG A 79 -6.31 -4.41 -1.91
CA ARG A 79 -7.02 -4.37 -0.63
C ARG A 79 -8.53 -4.13 -0.81
N LYS A 80 -8.89 -3.25 -1.74
CA LYS A 80 -10.29 -3.01 -2.10
C LYS A 80 -10.90 -4.24 -2.77
N TYR A 81 -10.26 -4.74 -3.83
CA TYR A 81 -10.71 -5.92 -4.57
C TYR A 81 -10.89 -7.14 -3.64
N TRP A 82 -9.94 -7.35 -2.73
CA TRP A 82 -9.91 -8.45 -1.78
C TRP A 82 -11.04 -8.35 -0.75
N SER A 83 -11.28 -7.14 -0.23
CA SER A 83 -12.41 -6.90 0.66
C SER A 83 -13.75 -7.12 -0.04
N ASP A 84 -13.87 -6.67 -1.29
CA ASP A 84 -15.05 -6.90 -2.13
C ASP A 84 -15.24 -8.41 -2.40
N ALA A 85 -14.18 -9.15 -2.71
CA ALA A 85 -14.20 -10.60 -2.95
C ALA A 85 -14.59 -11.42 -1.69
N LEU A 86 -14.21 -10.93 -0.50
CA LEU A 86 -14.58 -11.52 0.78
C LEU A 86 -15.96 -11.06 1.29
N ASN A 87 -16.71 -10.27 0.51
CA ASN A 87 -17.99 -9.67 0.90
C ASN A 87 -17.90 -8.84 2.21
N ILE A 88 -16.76 -8.18 2.45
CA ILE A 88 -16.55 -7.35 3.64
C ILE A 88 -16.95 -5.91 3.33
N THR A 89 -17.91 -5.40 4.10
CA THR A 89 -18.45 -4.05 3.96
C THR A 89 -18.06 -3.17 5.15
N PRO A 90 -18.28 -1.86 5.07
CA PRO A 90 -18.16 -0.96 6.23
C PRO A 90 -19.01 -1.39 7.44
N GLN A 91 -20.06 -2.19 7.25
CA GLN A 91 -20.94 -2.68 8.32
C GLN A 91 -20.50 -4.03 8.90
N SER A 92 -19.53 -4.71 8.28
CA SER A 92 -19.01 -5.99 8.78
C SER A 92 -18.32 -5.85 10.14
N ARG A 93 -18.23 -6.96 10.87
CA ARG A 93 -17.53 -7.03 12.17
C ARG A 93 -16.07 -6.60 12.04
N GLN A 94 -15.53 -5.95 13.07
CA GLN A 94 -14.15 -5.46 13.08
C GLN A 94 -13.13 -6.58 12.85
N PHE A 95 -13.40 -7.78 13.38
CA PHE A 95 -12.56 -8.95 13.16
C PHE A 95 -12.49 -9.37 11.69
N SER A 96 -13.60 -9.30 10.95
CA SER A 96 -13.60 -9.61 9.51
C SER A 96 -12.80 -8.60 8.71
N LYS A 97 -12.89 -7.31 9.06
CA LYS A 97 -12.07 -6.25 8.44
C LYS A 97 -10.58 -6.41 8.76
N TYR A 98 -10.27 -6.83 9.98
CA TYR A 98 -8.90 -7.16 10.39
C TYR A 98 -8.34 -8.29 9.53
N ILE A 99 -9.07 -9.40 9.40
CA ILE A 99 -8.64 -10.53 8.55
C ILE A 99 -8.45 -10.08 7.11
N ALA A 100 -9.39 -9.32 6.55
CA ALA A 100 -9.29 -8.83 5.17
C ALA A 100 -8.04 -7.96 4.95
N ASP A 101 -7.75 -7.02 5.85
CA ASP A 101 -6.57 -6.16 5.76
C ASP A 101 -5.26 -6.93 5.95
N THR A 102 -5.20 -7.82 6.92
CA THR A 102 -4.02 -8.62 7.21
C THR A 102 -3.71 -9.57 6.05
N THR A 103 -4.72 -10.28 5.53
CA THR A 103 -4.52 -11.18 4.40
C THR A 103 -4.18 -10.44 3.12
N ALA A 104 -4.78 -9.26 2.86
CA ALA A 104 -4.39 -8.41 1.74
C ALA A 104 -2.92 -7.95 1.85
N THR A 105 -2.47 -7.61 3.05
CA THR A 105 -1.08 -7.23 3.33
C THR A 105 -0.15 -8.41 3.07
N TRP A 106 -0.49 -9.60 3.56
CA TRP A 106 0.32 -10.82 3.37
C TRP A 106 0.49 -11.19 1.89
N CYS A 107 -0.52 -11.01 1.05
CA CYS A 107 -0.41 -11.26 -0.39
C CYS A 107 0.69 -10.44 -1.07
N PHE A 108 1.04 -9.27 -0.54
CA PHE A 108 2.16 -8.45 -1.03
C PHE A 108 3.45 -8.68 -0.23
N GLN A 109 3.32 -8.85 1.09
CA GLN A 109 4.45 -9.01 1.99
C GLN A 109 5.21 -10.31 1.71
N ILE A 110 4.50 -11.42 1.50
CA ILE A 110 5.13 -12.73 1.28
C ILE A 110 6.04 -12.72 0.04
N PRO A 111 5.58 -12.29 -1.16
CA PRO A 111 6.46 -12.20 -2.32
C PRO A 111 7.63 -11.23 -2.12
N LEU A 112 7.37 -10.02 -1.60
CA LEU A 112 8.41 -8.99 -1.44
C LEU A 112 9.49 -9.44 -0.46
N TYR A 113 9.09 -10.01 0.68
CA TYR A 113 10.03 -10.46 1.69
C TYR A 113 10.79 -11.71 1.25
N SER A 114 10.13 -12.63 0.53
CA SER A 114 10.82 -13.80 -0.05
C SER A 114 11.90 -13.37 -1.04
N LEU A 115 11.62 -12.37 -1.88
CA LEU A 115 12.60 -11.80 -2.80
C LEU A 115 13.75 -11.12 -2.04
N GLN A 116 13.44 -10.35 -1.00
CA GLN A 116 14.45 -9.69 -0.17
C GLN A 116 15.39 -10.69 0.50
N LEU A 117 14.86 -11.79 1.06
CA LEU A 117 15.66 -12.87 1.64
C LEU A 117 16.52 -13.60 0.61
N TYR A 118 15.97 -13.83 -0.59
CA TYR A 118 16.73 -14.44 -1.67
C TYR A 118 17.92 -13.57 -2.09
N CYS A 119 17.71 -12.25 -2.17
CA CYS A 119 18.76 -11.30 -2.53
C CYS A 119 19.78 -11.07 -1.40
N SER A 120 19.41 -11.24 -0.13
CA SER A 120 20.32 -11.01 1.00
C SER A 120 21.34 -12.14 1.21
N GLY A 121 21.15 -13.31 0.59
CA GLY A 121 22.04 -14.46 0.77
C GLY A 121 22.01 -15.08 2.17
N THR A 122 21.00 -14.75 2.98
CA THR A 122 20.84 -15.23 4.36
C THR A 122 20.60 -16.74 4.39
N SER A 123 21.06 -17.41 5.46
CA SER A 123 20.79 -18.84 5.68
C SER A 123 19.30 -19.14 5.66
N PHE A 124 18.89 -20.27 5.09
CA PHE A 124 17.47 -20.65 5.00
C PHE A 124 16.76 -20.66 6.36
N LYS A 125 17.44 -21.11 7.42
CA LYS A 125 16.86 -21.12 8.78
C LYS A 125 16.65 -19.70 9.31
N GLU A 126 17.64 -18.84 9.18
CA GLU A 126 17.57 -17.45 9.62
C GLU A 126 16.51 -16.68 8.82
N GLY A 127 16.47 -16.89 7.50
CA GLY A 127 15.46 -16.32 6.63
C GLY A 127 14.05 -16.75 7.00
N LEU A 128 13.82 -18.03 7.31
CA LEU A 128 12.51 -18.52 7.72
C LEU A 128 12.06 -17.91 9.07
N THR A 129 12.98 -17.78 10.03
CA THR A 129 12.69 -17.12 11.31
C THR A 129 12.34 -15.65 11.10
N ALA A 130 13.14 -14.93 10.32
CA ALA A 130 12.91 -13.52 10.03
C ALA A 130 11.59 -13.30 9.25
N PHE A 131 11.28 -14.19 8.31
CA PHE A 131 10.01 -14.23 7.58
C PHE A 131 8.82 -14.41 8.53
N GLY A 132 8.89 -15.37 9.44
CA GLY A 132 7.84 -15.61 10.44
C GLY A 132 7.60 -14.39 11.34
N ILE A 133 8.68 -13.76 11.81
CA ILE A 133 8.60 -12.52 12.61
C ILE A 133 7.97 -11.39 11.80
N GLY A 134 8.38 -11.21 10.54
CA GLY A 134 7.82 -10.20 9.64
C GLY A 134 6.33 -10.42 9.39
N LEU A 135 5.89 -11.66 9.19
CA LEU A 135 4.47 -11.99 9.04
C LEU A 135 3.67 -11.73 10.32
N ALA A 136 4.19 -12.11 11.48
CA ALA A 136 3.55 -11.83 12.76
C ALA A 136 3.42 -10.32 13.01
N ALA A 137 4.48 -9.55 12.74
CA ALA A 137 4.47 -8.09 12.84
C ALA A 137 3.46 -7.47 11.88
N SER A 138 3.42 -7.94 10.62
CA SER A 138 2.45 -7.45 9.63
C SER A 138 1.01 -7.83 9.97
N ALA A 139 0.77 -8.93 10.72
CA ALA A 139 -0.57 -9.23 11.22
C ALA A 139 -1.04 -8.16 12.21
N ILE A 140 -0.16 -7.76 13.13
CA ILE A 140 -0.43 -6.72 14.13
C ILE A 140 -0.63 -5.36 13.46
N LEU A 141 0.22 -5.04 12.47
CA LEU A 141 0.27 -3.72 11.83
C LEU A 141 -0.65 -3.58 10.60
N GLY A 142 -1.15 -4.67 10.03
CA GLY A 142 -1.92 -4.68 8.79
C GLY A 142 -3.24 -3.91 8.90
N ARG A 143 -4.04 -4.19 9.94
CA ARG A 143 -5.29 -3.46 10.17
C ARG A 143 -5.08 -2.01 10.61
N PRO A 144 -4.16 -1.69 11.55
CA PRO A 144 -3.84 -0.29 11.84
C PRO A 144 -3.40 0.49 10.61
N TYR A 145 -2.59 -0.11 9.72
CA TYR A 145 -2.26 0.49 8.43
C TYR A 145 -3.50 0.73 7.56
N GLY A 146 -4.40 -0.26 7.47
CA GLY A 146 -5.64 -0.12 6.71
C GLY A 146 -6.54 1.03 7.19
N ILE A 147 -6.66 1.19 8.52
CA ILE A 147 -7.40 2.30 9.15
C ILE A 147 -6.73 3.64 8.83
N PHE A 148 -5.41 3.72 8.96
CA PHE A 148 -4.65 4.92 8.62
C PHE A 148 -4.83 5.28 7.13
N GLN A 149 -4.71 4.31 6.24
CA GLN A 149 -4.88 4.50 4.80
C GLN A 149 -6.29 5.00 4.45
N ASP A 150 -7.34 4.43 5.06
CA ASP A 150 -8.71 4.87 4.81
C ASP A 150 -8.97 6.28 5.34
N SER A 151 -8.36 6.63 6.48
CA SER A 151 -8.41 7.99 7.05
C SER A 151 -7.68 8.99 6.15
N TRP A 152 -6.51 8.62 5.64
CA TRP A 152 -5.74 9.41 4.69
C TRP A 152 -6.52 9.62 3.39
N ARG A 153 -7.16 8.58 2.86
CA ARG A 153 -7.99 8.68 1.67
C ARG A 153 -9.16 9.63 1.84
N LYS A 154 -9.83 9.59 3.00
CA LYS A 154 -10.90 10.52 3.37
C LYS A 154 -10.40 11.97 3.40
N LEU A 155 -9.25 12.22 4.01
CA LEU A 155 -8.62 13.55 4.08
C LEU A 155 -8.38 14.14 2.68
N TRP A 156 -7.99 13.31 1.71
CA TRP A 156 -7.70 13.74 0.34
C TRP A 156 -8.87 13.58 -0.65
N GLY A 157 -10.09 13.32 -0.16
CA GLY A 157 -11.29 13.19 -1.00
C GLY A 157 -11.26 12.00 -1.96
N THR A 158 -10.56 10.92 -1.59
CA THR A 158 -10.51 9.65 -2.33
C THR A 158 -11.30 8.57 -1.60
N LYS A 159 -11.72 7.52 -2.32
CA LYS A 159 -12.64 6.51 -1.78
C LYS A 159 -11.90 5.55 -0.83
N PRO A 160 -12.32 5.43 0.44
CA PRO A 160 -11.78 4.44 1.38
C PRO A 160 -12.26 3.02 1.04
N VAL A 161 -11.61 2.01 1.62
CA VAL A 161 -12.10 0.62 1.55
C VAL A 161 -13.24 0.40 2.54
N PHE A 162 -13.13 0.94 3.76
CA PHE A 162 -14.15 0.85 4.81
C PHE A 162 -14.64 2.20 5.37
#